data_AF-A0A1C5JQV0-F1
#
_entry.id   AF-A0A1C5JQV0-F1
#
_cell.length_a   1.000
_cell.length_b   1.000
_cell.length_c   1.000
_cell.angle_alpha   90.00
_cell.angle_beta   90.00
_cell.angle_gamma   90.00
#
_symmetry.space_group_name_H-M   'P 1'
#
loop_
_entity.id
_entity.type
_entity.pdbx_description
1 polymer ?
#
loop_
_entity_poly.entity_id
_entity_poly.type
_entity_poly.pdbx_seq_one_letter_code
_entity_poly.pdbx_strand_id
1 'polypeptide(L)'
;MTDEEAREVAFAFLADRIDKVRTGEWVIIGAWEHETAWSVGYQSRAFIESGDIHDSLVGNGPVVVPKSGADPWLAWSGRPVEEQIAEGRPTLG
;
A
#
# COMPACT_ATOMS: atom_id res chain seq x y z
N MET A 1 4.48 -14.89 6.93
CA MET A 1 4.67 -13.54 6.39
C MET A 1 4.86 -12.57 7.54
N THR A 2 6.05 -12.01 7.66
CA THR A 2 6.40 -10.96 8.63
C THR A 2 6.04 -9.58 8.08
N ASP A 3 6.12 -8.58 8.96
CA ASP A 3 6.01 -7.16 8.63
C ASP A 3 7.06 -6.71 7.58
N GLU A 4 8.30 -7.17 7.73
CA GLU A 4 9.39 -6.90 6.78
C GLU A 4 9.10 -7.48 5.39
N GLU A 5 8.72 -8.76 5.33
CA GLU A 5 8.35 -9.45 4.09
C GLU A 5 7.17 -8.74 3.40
N ALA A 6 6.17 -8.28 4.17
CA ALA A 6 5.03 -7.55 3.62
C ALA A 6 5.45 -6.20 3.00
N ARG A 7 6.37 -5.46 3.65
CA ARG A 7 6.90 -4.20 3.10
C ARG A 7 7.72 -4.41 1.84
N GLU A 8 8.54 -5.46 1.78
CA GLU A 8 9.32 -5.81 0.59
C GLU A 8 8.42 -6.14 -0.60
N VAL A 9 7.39 -6.96 -0.38
CA VAL A 9 6.40 -7.32 -1.41
C VAL A 9 5.64 -6.09 -1.89
N ALA A 10 5.20 -5.22 -0.99
CA ALA A 10 4.52 -3.99 -1.34
C ALA A 10 5.44 -3.01 -2.11
N PHE A 11 6.70 -2.89 -1.69
CA PHE A 11 7.70 -2.08 -2.40
C PHE A 11 7.89 -2.60 -3.82
N ALA A 12 8.11 -3.90 -4.00
CA ALA A 12 8.29 -4.50 -5.32
C ALA A 12 7.05 -4.29 -6.21
N PHE A 13 5.86 -4.50 -5.67
CA PHE A 13 4.58 -4.27 -6.37
C PHE A 13 4.43 -2.82 -6.84
N LEU A 14 4.76 -1.84 -5.99
CA LEU A 14 4.67 -0.42 -6.35
C LEU A 14 5.78 0.01 -7.30
N ALA A 15 7.02 -0.43 -7.07
CA ALA A 15 8.19 -0.08 -7.88
C ALA A 15 8.07 -0.57 -9.34
N ASP A 16 7.36 -1.66 -9.56
CA ASP A 16 7.02 -2.17 -10.90
C ASP A 16 6.07 -1.24 -11.68
N ARG A 17 5.26 -0.44 -10.97
CA ARG A 17 4.20 0.42 -11.55
C ARG A 17 4.53 1.91 -11.50
N ILE A 18 5.34 2.34 -10.55
CA ILE A 18 5.50 3.75 -10.17
C ILE A 18 6.99 4.08 -10.02
N ASP A 19 7.52 4.85 -10.97
CA ASP A 19 8.92 5.26 -10.98
C ASP A 19 9.32 6.04 -9.70
N LYS A 20 8.41 6.85 -9.16
CA LYS A 20 8.61 7.61 -7.91
C LYS A 20 8.92 6.73 -6.69
N VAL A 21 8.49 5.46 -6.70
CA VAL A 21 8.87 4.51 -5.63
C VAL A 21 10.29 4.00 -5.85
N ARG A 22 10.72 3.81 -7.10
CA ARG A 22 12.10 3.42 -7.43
C ARG A 22 13.10 4.53 -7.13
N THR A 23 12.73 5.78 -7.39
CA THR A 23 13.56 6.96 -7.10
C THR A 23 13.58 7.32 -5.61
N GLY A 24 12.69 6.74 -4.81
CA GLY A 24 12.56 7.02 -3.38
C GLY A 24 11.83 8.34 -3.06
N GLU A 25 11.19 8.94 -4.06
CA GLU A 25 10.27 10.07 -3.89
C GLU A 25 8.99 9.65 -3.16
N TRP A 26 8.53 8.41 -3.36
CA TRP A 26 7.41 7.80 -2.63
C TRP A 26 7.96 6.65 -1.79
N VAL A 27 7.58 6.60 -0.53
CA VAL A 27 8.17 5.69 0.48
C VAL A 27 7.10 4.93 1.24
N ILE A 28 7.44 3.73 1.71
CA ILE A 28 6.60 2.96 2.63
C ILE A 28 6.61 3.65 4.00
N ILE A 29 5.44 3.85 4.59
CA ILE A 29 5.27 4.55 5.88
C ILE A 29 4.84 3.64 7.03
N GLY A 30 4.40 2.42 6.73
CA GLY A 30 3.95 1.48 7.74
C GLY A 30 3.35 0.23 7.13
N ALA A 31 3.22 -0.81 7.95
CA ALA A 31 2.46 -1.98 7.62
C ALA A 31 1.64 -2.42 8.85
N TRP A 32 0.42 -2.84 8.58
CA TRP A 32 -0.56 -3.23 9.61
C TRP A 32 -1.07 -4.63 9.29
N GLU A 33 -1.00 -5.50 10.28
CA GLU A 33 -1.39 -6.90 10.16
C GLU A 33 -2.92 -7.04 10.25
N HIS A 34 -3.48 -7.82 9.34
CA HIS A 34 -4.85 -8.30 9.36
C HIS A 34 -4.85 -9.83 9.42
N GLU A 35 -5.99 -10.45 9.69
CA GLU A 35 -6.09 -11.91 9.80
C GLU A 35 -5.53 -12.63 8.55
N THR A 36 -5.91 -12.17 7.36
CA THR A 36 -5.59 -12.82 6.07
C THR A 36 -4.59 -12.05 5.20
N ALA A 37 -4.20 -10.83 5.59
CA ALA A 37 -3.37 -9.95 4.76
C ALA A 37 -2.56 -8.96 5.61
N TRP A 38 -1.67 -8.22 4.96
CA TRP A 38 -1.10 -6.98 5.47
C TRP A 38 -1.62 -5.81 4.63
N SER A 39 -1.88 -4.67 5.26
CA SER A 39 -2.04 -3.40 4.54
C SER A 39 -0.77 -2.58 4.71
N VAL A 40 -0.17 -2.14 3.61
CA VAL A 40 1.10 -1.40 3.59
C VAL A 40 0.86 -0.01 3.05
N GLY A 41 1.08 0.98 3.90
CA GLY A 41 0.92 2.39 3.57
C GLY A 41 2.14 2.93 2.86
N TYR A 42 1.93 3.86 1.94
CA TYR A 42 3.00 4.60 1.27
C TYR A 42 2.59 6.07 1.11
N GLN A 43 3.57 6.94 1.00
CA GLN A 43 3.35 8.37 0.91
C GLN A 43 4.51 9.06 0.20
N SER A 44 4.30 10.27 -0.32
CA SER A 44 5.40 11.08 -0.84
C SER A 44 6.35 11.45 0.30
N ARG A 45 7.65 11.40 0.03
CA ARG A 45 8.69 11.87 0.94
C ARG A 45 8.52 13.36 1.23
N ALA A 46 8.16 14.14 0.21
CA ALA A 46 7.88 15.56 0.33
C ALA A 46 6.83 15.83 1.42
N PHE A 47 5.71 15.10 1.42
CA PHE A 47 4.68 15.25 2.46
C PHE A 47 5.18 14.88 3.85
N ILE A 48 5.98 13.82 3.98
CA ILE A 48 6.54 13.42 5.28
C ILE A 48 7.46 14.50 5.85
N GLU A 49 8.21 15.19 4.98
CA GLU A 49 9.16 16.23 5.36
C GLU A 49 8.49 17.60 5.58
N SER A 50 7.54 17.97 4.72
CA SER A 50 6.92 19.29 4.71
C SER A 50 5.65 19.37 5.57
N GLY A 51 4.89 18.26 5.65
CA GLY A 51 3.52 18.26 6.15
C GLY A 51 2.52 19.03 5.28
N ASP A 52 2.94 19.52 4.11
CA ASP A 52 2.07 20.27 3.20
C ASP A 52 1.09 19.32 2.51
N ILE A 53 -0.21 19.54 2.73
CA ILE A 53 -1.26 18.72 2.15
C ILE A 53 -1.18 18.64 0.63
N HIS A 54 -0.62 19.63 -0.05
CA HIS A 54 -0.42 19.62 -1.49
C HIS A 54 0.60 18.57 -1.96
N ASP A 55 1.49 18.13 -1.08
CA ASP A 55 2.45 17.05 -1.37
C ASP A 55 1.85 15.66 -1.09
N SER A 56 0.66 15.59 -0.49
CA SER A 56 0.06 14.31 -0.09
C SER A 56 -0.46 13.50 -1.28
N LEU A 57 -0.22 12.19 -1.23
CA LEU A 57 -0.87 11.22 -2.09
C LEU A 57 -2.27 10.95 -1.55
N VAL A 58 -3.26 11.31 -2.35
CA VAL A 58 -4.69 11.17 -2.04
C VAL A 58 -5.36 10.22 -3.03
N GLY A 59 -6.43 9.55 -2.58
CA GLY A 59 -7.29 8.69 -3.42
C GLY A 59 -6.87 7.23 -3.52
N ASN A 60 -5.57 6.94 -3.42
CA ASN A 60 -5.08 5.55 -3.36
C ASN A 60 -5.06 5.06 -1.91
N GLY A 61 -5.60 3.87 -1.68
CA GLY A 61 -5.47 3.18 -0.40
C GLY A 61 -4.11 2.49 -0.26
N PRO A 62 -3.85 1.82 0.88
CA PRO A 62 -2.64 1.03 1.07
C PRO A 62 -2.57 -0.11 0.05
N VAL A 63 -1.37 -0.66 -0.13
CA VAL A 63 -1.18 -1.93 -0.82
C VAL A 63 -1.65 -3.05 0.10
N VAL A 64 -2.55 -3.89 -0.36
CA VAL A 64 -2.93 -5.11 0.34
C VAL A 64 -2.02 -6.24 -0.13
N VAL A 65 -1.36 -6.89 0.81
CA VAL A 65 -0.45 -8.04 0.59
C VAL A 65 -1.07 -9.29 1.23
N PRO A 66 -1.66 -10.20 0.44
CA PRO A 66 -2.25 -11.43 0.96
C PRO A 66 -1.22 -12.36 1.63
N LYS A 67 -1.52 -12.83 2.84
CA LYS A 67 -0.66 -13.81 3.54
C LYS A 67 -0.62 -15.18 2.84
N SER A 68 -1.59 -15.45 1.97
CA SER A 68 -1.65 -16.65 1.13
C SER A 68 -0.59 -16.70 0.03
N GLY A 69 0.10 -15.58 -0.24
CA GLY A 69 1.03 -15.45 -1.37
C GLY A 69 0.36 -15.11 -2.70
N ALA A 70 -0.94 -14.83 -2.71
CA ALA A 70 -1.62 -14.26 -3.88
C ALA A 70 -1.09 -12.85 -4.20
N ASP A 71 -1.28 -12.41 -5.45
CA ASP A 71 -0.80 -11.11 -5.92
C ASP A 71 -1.30 -9.94 -5.06
N PRO A 72 -0.41 -8.98 -4.73
CA PRO A 72 -0.81 -7.73 -4.09
C PRO A 72 -1.75 -6.89 -4.96
N TRP A 73 -2.51 -6.02 -4.31
CA TRP A 73 -3.43 -5.10 -4.99
C TRP A 73 -3.56 -3.77 -4.25
N LEU A 74 -4.00 -2.72 -4.94
CA LEU A 74 -4.26 -1.41 -4.33
C LEU A 74 -5.68 -1.36 -3.76
N ALA A 75 -5.79 -1.11 -2.46
CA ALA A 75 -7.04 -0.66 -1.87
C ALA A 75 -7.34 0.78 -2.33
N TRP A 76 -8.53 1.26 -1.98
CA TRP A 76 -8.94 2.64 -2.22
C TRP A 76 -9.40 3.31 -0.93
N SER A 77 -9.27 4.64 -0.86
CA SER A 77 -9.44 5.38 0.39
C SER A 77 -10.89 5.70 0.78
N GLY A 78 -11.88 5.26 0.00
CA GLY A 78 -13.28 5.61 0.26
C GLY A 78 -14.04 4.65 1.18
N ARG A 79 -13.39 3.57 1.64
CA ARG A 79 -13.90 2.65 2.67
C ARG A 79 -12.75 2.11 3.53
N PRO A 80 -13.03 1.60 4.75
CA PRO A 80 -12.02 0.91 5.57
C PRO A 80 -11.32 -0.22 4.79
N VAL A 81 -10.03 -0.42 5.03
CA VAL A 81 -9.23 -1.43 4.30
C VAL A 81 -9.64 -2.85 4.72
N GLU A 82 -10.05 -3.03 5.96
CA GLU A 82 -10.49 -4.28 6.57
C GLU A 82 -11.70 -4.85 5.82
N GLU A 83 -12.68 -4.00 5.47
CA GLU A 83 -13.85 -4.38 4.69
C GLU A 83 -13.44 -4.87 3.30
N GLN A 84 -12.51 -4.17 2.65
CA GLN A 84 -12.02 -4.55 1.33
C GLN A 84 -11.20 -5.85 1.37
N ILE A 85 -10.44 -6.09 2.44
CA ILE A 85 -9.73 -7.36 2.66
C ILE A 85 -10.72 -8.52 2.83
N ALA A 86 -11.82 -8.31 3.56
CA ALA A 86 -12.86 -9.31 3.77
C ALA A 86 -13.62 -9.66 2.47
N GLU A 87 -13.87 -8.66 1.62
CA GLU A 87 -14.45 -8.85 0.28
C GLU A 87 -13.47 -9.53 -0.70
N GLY A 88 -12.15 -9.37 -0.45
CA GLY A 88 -11.09 -9.88 -1.30
C GLY A 88 -10.73 -8.92 -2.44
N ARG A 89 -9.76 -9.34 -3.27
CA ARG A 89 -9.27 -8.52 -4.39
C ARG A 89 -10.46 -8.15 -5.30
N PRO A 90 -10.66 -6.85 -5.63
CA PRO A 90 -11.69 -6.45 -6.57
C PRO A 90 -11.52 -7.19 -7.90
N THR A 91 -12.53 -7.94 -8.29
CA THR A 91 -12.63 -8.46 -9.66
C THR A 91 -13.15 -7.30 -10.50
N LEU A 92 -12.25 -6.56 -11.13
CA LEU A 92 -12.66 -5.63 -12.17
C LEU A 92 -13.30 -6.47 -13.29
N GLY A 93 -14.61 -6.26 -13.51
CA GLY A 93 -15.32 -6.76 -14.68
C GLY A 93 -14.95 -6.01 -15.95
#